data_AF-B7R7N0-F1
#
_entry.id   AF-B7R7N0-F1
#
_cell.length_a   1.000
_cell.length_b   1.000
_cell.length_c   1.000
_cell.angle_alpha   90.00
_cell.angle_beta   90.00
_cell.angle_gamma   90.00
#
_symmetry.space_group_name_H-M   'P 1'
#
loop_
_entity.id
_entity.type
_entity.pdbx_description
1 polymer ?
#
loop_
_entity_poly.entity_id
_entity_poly.type
_entity_poly.pdbx_seq_one_letter_code
_entity_poly.pdbx_strand_id
1 'polypeptide(L)'
;MRIQIEGKELISYLKEISQKVGVKSYIVGGVVRDFLLGVENWDIDVVVEGNGIDFAYELNEYIKGELIEYPAFKTATIKKSGISIDVISARREYYDYPAALPRIEFADIYEDMRRRDFTINTLAYDVLEEKILDYFGGIEDLKKGIIRVLHEKSFIDDPTRIFRAIRYSVRYSFEIEANTEALMKDSIKNISLLSEDRIRNELFLILKEPKAKEMIEKVIEYGIDKVIFKDVPVNVDKLDVFVEDLDLSLFRLLILFYKIAEKDVEKVQKALKLNKEHLKALRELIFLREEIKYRRWIRKLRETLESARNEVLKVLEVMEGDKAKKIIESKPYIKGKDIKNLGVSPGPLYGELLDEVFKAKLEGRLKSKEEEISFVKNILRVGKENTSCC
;
A
#
# COMPACT_ATOMS: atom_id res chain seq x y z
N MET A 1 -26.51 19.75 3.88
CA MET A 1 -25.89 21.03 4.27
C MET A 1 -24.53 20.69 4.82
N ARG A 2 -23.45 21.05 4.11
CA ARG A 2 -22.07 20.62 4.36
C ARG A 2 -21.52 21.38 5.57
N ILE A 3 -21.05 20.67 6.58
CA ILE A 3 -20.10 21.23 7.54
C ILE A 3 -18.74 20.71 7.09
N GLN A 4 -18.06 21.48 6.25
CA GLN A 4 -16.60 21.48 6.26
C GLN A 4 -16.27 22.13 7.59
N ILE A 5 -15.71 21.37 8.54
CA ILE A 5 -15.14 21.98 9.74
C ILE A 5 -13.98 22.84 9.22
N GLU A 6 -14.20 24.13 9.04
CA GLU A 6 -13.11 25.04 8.71
C GLU A 6 -12.11 24.96 9.86
N GLY A 7 -10.80 24.93 9.58
CA GLY A 7 -9.78 24.73 10.62
C GLY A 7 -9.93 25.70 11.81
N LYS A 8 -10.52 26.88 11.59
CA LYS A 8 -10.86 27.86 12.63
C LYS A 8 -11.95 27.37 13.60
N GLU A 9 -12.99 26.70 13.12
CA GLU A 9 -14.04 26.13 13.98
C GLU A 9 -13.48 25.03 14.87
N LEU A 10 -12.65 24.14 14.31
CA LEU A 10 -12.02 23.07 15.10
C LEU A 10 -11.14 23.65 16.22
N ILE A 11 -10.27 24.62 15.89
CA ILE A 11 -9.41 25.29 16.88
C ILE A 11 -10.27 25.91 17.99
N SER A 12 -11.40 26.53 17.65
CA SER A 12 -12.33 27.09 18.65
C SER A 12 -12.90 26.01 19.58
N TYR A 13 -13.36 24.88 19.03
CA TYR A 13 -13.88 23.77 19.85
C TYR A 13 -12.81 23.19 20.77
N LEU A 14 -11.61 22.94 20.22
CA LEU A 14 -10.48 22.43 20.99
C LEU A 14 -10.12 23.37 22.14
N LYS A 15 -10.13 24.69 21.91
CA LYS A 15 -9.85 25.73 22.91
C LYS A 15 -10.88 25.71 24.05
N GLU A 16 -12.17 25.68 23.70
CA GLU A 16 -13.27 25.66 24.66
C GLU A 16 -13.21 24.40 25.55
N ILE A 17 -12.98 23.24 24.94
CA ILE A 17 -12.91 21.96 25.67
C ILE A 17 -11.66 21.91 26.55
N SER A 18 -10.50 22.36 26.05
CA SER A 18 -9.28 22.45 26.85
C SER A 18 -9.47 23.30 28.10
N GLN A 19 -10.16 24.44 27.98
CA GLN A 19 -10.47 25.29 29.13
C GLN A 19 -11.49 24.65 30.09
N LYS A 20 -12.54 24.01 29.56
CA LYS A 20 -13.59 23.34 30.34
C LYS A 20 -13.04 22.17 31.16
N VAL A 21 -12.21 21.32 30.53
CA VAL A 21 -11.66 20.10 31.14
C VAL A 21 -10.40 20.39 31.96
N GLY A 22 -9.73 21.52 31.70
CA GLY A 22 -8.51 21.90 32.40
C GLY A 22 -7.27 21.16 31.90
N VAL A 23 -7.25 20.79 30.60
CA VAL A 23 -6.15 20.06 29.95
C VAL A 23 -5.66 20.80 28.71
N LYS A 24 -4.36 20.72 28.42
CA LYS A 24 -3.81 21.29 27.19
C LYS A 24 -4.08 20.38 25.99
N SER A 25 -4.36 20.97 24.84
CA SER A 25 -4.51 20.29 23.57
C SER A 25 -3.63 20.93 22.50
N TYR A 26 -3.15 20.08 21.60
CA TYR A 26 -2.20 20.44 20.56
C TYR A 26 -2.62 19.78 19.26
N ILE A 27 -2.54 20.52 18.15
CA ILE A 27 -2.60 19.91 16.83
C ILE A 27 -1.17 19.50 16.47
N VAL A 28 -0.94 18.23 16.14
CA VAL A 28 0.41 17.68 15.93
C VAL A 28 0.51 16.94 14.60
N GLY A 29 1.72 16.52 14.25
CA GLY A 29 1.95 15.57 13.16
C GLY A 29 2.08 16.22 11.80
N GLY A 30 1.68 15.48 10.76
CA GLY A 30 1.88 15.87 9.37
C GLY A 30 1.22 17.20 9.02
N VAL A 31 0.07 17.51 9.62
CA VAL A 31 -0.70 18.73 9.34
C VAL A 31 0.08 20.01 9.65
N VAL A 32 0.86 20.05 10.75
CA VAL A 32 1.65 21.25 11.11
C VAL A 32 2.80 21.46 10.13
N ARG A 33 3.51 20.38 9.78
CA ARG A 33 4.57 20.38 8.78
C ARG A 33 4.03 20.78 7.40
N ASP A 34 2.95 20.15 6.98
CA ASP A 34 2.37 20.33 5.65
C ASP A 34 1.78 21.73 5.50
N PHE A 35 1.17 22.29 6.55
CA PHE A 35 0.79 23.69 6.62
C PHE A 35 1.97 24.64 6.38
N LEU A 36 3.12 24.39 7.03
CA LEU A 36 4.34 25.19 6.83
C LEU A 36 4.95 25.01 5.43
N LEU A 37 4.70 23.89 4.76
CA LEU A 37 5.09 23.63 3.37
C LEU A 37 4.07 24.16 2.35
N GLY A 38 2.93 24.70 2.78
CA GLY A 38 1.85 25.13 1.89
C GLY A 38 1.09 23.98 1.22
N VAL A 39 1.12 22.78 1.82
CA VAL A 39 0.41 21.59 1.35
C VAL A 39 -0.86 21.42 2.16
N GLU A 40 -2.00 21.26 1.46
CA GLU A 40 -3.26 20.93 2.13
C GLU A 40 -3.20 19.50 2.68
N ASN A 41 -3.35 19.35 3.99
CA ASN A 41 -3.50 18.07 4.67
C ASN A 41 -4.63 18.18 5.70
N TRP A 42 -5.57 17.24 5.64
CA TRP A 42 -6.77 17.21 6.47
C TRP A 42 -6.80 16.03 7.46
N ASP A 43 -5.70 15.26 7.56
CA ASP A 43 -5.50 14.28 8.62
C ASP A 43 -5.04 15.02 9.89
N ILE A 44 -5.99 15.25 10.80
CA ILE A 44 -5.77 16.07 11.99
C ILE A 44 -5.56 15.15 13.21
N ASP A 45 -4.33 15.16 13.71
CA ASP A 45 -3.98 14.54 14.98
C ASP A 45 -4.04 15.59 16.09
N VAL A 46 -4.86 15.34 17.11
CA VAL A 46 -4.97 16.15 18.33
C VAL A 46 -4.32 15.38 19.47
N VAL A 47 -3.27 15.93 20.06
CA VAL A 47 -2.66 15.40 21.28
C VAL A 47 -3.14 16.18 22.49
N VAL A 48 -3.47 15.48 23.57
CA VAL A 48 -3.91 16.10 24.83
C VAL A 48 -3.07 15.65 26.01
N GLU A 49 -2.73 16.58 26.91
CA GLU A 49 -2.06 16.29 28.19
C GLU A 49 -3.07 15.76 29.21
N GLY A 50 -3.57 14.55 28.97
CA GLY A 50 -4.63 13.92 29.75
C GLY A 50 -5.19 12.69 29.06
N ASN A 51 -6.43 12.33 29.40
CA ASN A 51 -7.12 11.21 28.74
C ASN A 51 -7.74 11.66 27.41
N GLY A 52 -7.14 11.20 26.31
CA GLY A 52 -7.61 11.47 24.95
C GLY A 52 -9.01 10.93 24.66
N ILE A 53 -9.43 9.84 25.30
CA ILE A 53 -10.78 9.29 25.11
C ILE A 53 -11.82 10.25 25.69
N ASP A 54 -11.62 10.67 26.94
CA ASP A 54 -12.53 11.60 27.63
C ASP A 54 -12.61 12.94 26.87
N PHE A 55 -11.47 13.43 26.36
CA PHE A 55 -11.44 14.63 25.54
C PHE A 55 -12.19 14.45 24.21
N ALA A 56 -12.06 13.29 23.56
CA ALA A 56 -12.76 12.98 22.32
C ALA A 56 -14.28 12.90 22.51
N TYR A 57 -14.75 12.40 23.66
CA TYR A 57 -16.17 12.43 24.01
C TYR A 57 -16.71 13.86 24.03
N GLU A 58 -16.03 14.75 24.77
CA GLU A 58 -16.40 16.17 24.84
C GLU A 58 -16.34 16.85 23.47
N LEU A 59 -15.34 16.54 22.66
CA LEU A 59 -15.22 17.06 21.29
C LEU A 59 -16.35 16.57 20.38
N ASN A 60 -16.79 15.32 20.55
CA ASN A 60 -17.84 14.75 19.72
C ASN A 60 -19.23 15.34 20.00
N GLU A 61 -19.45 15.99 21.15
CA GLU A 61 -20.71 16.73 21.41
C GLU A 61 -20.88 17.93 20.46
N TYR A 62 -19.77 18.55 20.06
CA TYR A 62 -19.75 19.63 19.07
C TYR A 62 -19.74 19.07 17.64
N ILE A 63 -18.83 18.14 17.38
CA ILE A 63 -18.62 17.60 16.03
C ILE A 63 -19.80 16.73 15.59
N LYS A 64 -20.41 15.93 16.47
CA LYS A 64 -21.50 15.00 16.16
C LYS A 64 -21.13 14.03 15.03
N GLY A 65 -19.99 13.38 15.18
CA GLY A 65 -19.49 12.32 14.30
C GLY A 65 -19.63 10.92 14.91
N GLU A 66 -19.12 9.93 14.18
CA GLU A 66 -18.94 8.56 14.69
C GLU A 66 -17.66 8.51 15.53
N LEU A 67 -17.79 8.24 16.83
CA LEU A 67 -16.67 8.09 17.76
C LEU A 67 -16.27 6.62 17.86
N ILE A 68 -14.99 6.33 17.61
CA ILE A 68 -14.40 4.99 17.70
C ILE A 68 -13.27 5.03 18.72
N GLU A 69 -13.33 4.19 19.75
CA GLU A 69 -12.33 4.15 20.81
C GLU A 69 -11.31 3.04 20.63
N TYR A 70 -10.08 3.32 21.06
CA TYR A 70 -8.99 2.36 21.14
C TYR A 70 -8.38 2.37 22.55
N PRO A 71 -9.03 1.70 23.54
CA PRO A 71 -8.63 1.76 24.95
C PRO A 71 -7.18 1.32 25.21
N ALA A 72 -6.68 0.34 24.45
CA ALA A 72 -5.31 -0.17 24.59
C ALA A 72 -4.24 0.90 24.33
N PHE A 73 -4.53 1.91 23.52
CA PHE A 73 -3.62 3.00 23.16
C PHE A 73 -4.02 4.35 23.77
N LYS A 74 -5.14 4.38 24.50
CA LYS A 74 -5.75 5.60 25.05
C LYS A 74 -5.96 6.66 23.97
N THR A 75 -6.46 6.23 22.82
CA THR A 75 -6.78 7.09 21.68
C THR A 75 -8.23 6.89 21.25
N ALA A 76 -8.79 7.87 20.57
CA ALA A 76 -10.10 7.79 19.96
C ALA A 76 -10.09 8.52 18.61
N THR A 77 -10.94 8.07 17.69
CA THR A 77 -11.09 8.67 16.36
C THR A 77 -12.52 9.16 16.20
N ILE A 78 -12.68 10.40 15.73
CA ILE A 78 -13.99 10.97 15.36
C ILE A 78 -14.07 11.05 13.83
N LYS A 79 -15.05 10.37 13.24
CA LYS A 79 -15.29 10.39 11.79
C LYS A 79 -16.55 11.16 11.44
N LYS A 80 -16.43 12.13 10.54
CA LYS A 80 -17.59 12.86 10.01
C LYS A 80 -17.35 13.36 8.60
N SER A 81 -18.28 13.07 7.69
CA SER A 81 -18.30 13.61 6.32
C SER A 81 -16.98 13.44 5.54
N GLY A 82 -16.27 12.33 5.77
CA GLY A 82 -14.99 12.02 5.10
C GLY A 82 -13.76 12.61 5.80
N ILE A 83 -13.91 13.34 6.90
CA ILE A 83 -12.82 13.83 7.76
C ILE A 83 -12.67 12.88 8.95
N SER A 84 -11.41 12.61 9.32
CA SER A 84 -11.04 11.83 10.50
C SER A 84 -10.20 12.70 11.42
N ILE A 85 -10.57 12.76 12.70
CA ILE A 85 -9.79 13.46 13.74
C ILE A 85 -9.37 12.42 14.76
N ASP A 86 -8.06 12.24 14.90
CA ASP A 86 -7.48 11.32 15.87
C ASP A 86 -7.11 12.07 17.15
N VAL A 87 -7.73 11.71 18.26
CA VAL A 87 -7.45 12.28 19.58
C VAL A 87 -6.59 11.31 20.37
N ILE A 88 -5.42 11.77 20.78
CA ILE A 88 -4.33 10.96 21.31
C ILE A 88 -3.90 11.52 22.67
N SER A 89 -3.78 10.63 23.66
CA SER A 89 -3.18 11.02 24.94
C SER A 89 -1.67 11.23 24.78
N ALA A 90 -1.16 12.38 25.22
CA ALA A 90 0.28 12.66 25.29
C ALA A 90 0.95 11.60 26.17
N ARG A 91 2.03 11.02 25.65
CA ARG A 91 2.63 9.85 26.28
C ARG A 91 4.13 9.74 26.11
N ARG A 92 4.76 9.13 27.12
CA ARG A 92 6.13 8.62 27.04
C ARG A 92 6.08 7.13 26.67
N GLU A 93 7.03 6.71 25.86
CA GLU A 93 7.17 5.32 25.41
C GLU A 93 8.46 4.70 25.95
N TYR A 94 8.35 3.47 26.47
CA TYR A 94 9.50 2.66 26.90
C TYR A 94 9.53 1.36 26.12
N TYR A 95 10.71 1.01 25.61
CA TYR A 95 10.93 -0.21 24.84
C TYR A 95 11.71 -1.22 25.66
N ASP A 96 11.13 -2.40 25.88
CA ASP A 96 11.78 -3.49 26.64
C ASP A 96 13.01 -4.04 25.87
N TYR A 97 12.96 -4.04 24.54
CA TYR A 97 14.03 -4.44 23.63
C TYR A 97 13.82 -3.81 22.23
N PRO A 98 14.86 -3.76 21.37
CA PRO A 98 14.76 -3.22 20.02
C PRO A 98 13.59 -3.81 19.22
N ALA A 99 12.84 -2.97 18.51
CA ALA A 99 11.67 -3.33 17.70
C ALA A 99 10.42 -3.83 18.46
N ALA A 100 10.43 -3.87 19.80
CA ALA A 100 9.26 -4.22 20.61
C ALA A 100 8.13 -3.17 20.47
N LEU A 101 6.89 -3.58 20.77
CA LEU A 101 5.81 -2.61 21.01
C LEU A 101 6.10 -1.87 22.33
N PRO A 102 5.94 -0.54 22.38
CA PRO A 102 6.27 0.24 23.56
C PRO A 102 5.22 0.09 24.66
N ARG A 103 5.65 0.28 25.92
CA ARG A 103 4.77 0.55 27.07
C ARG A 103 4.55 2.07 27.16
N ILE A 104 3.33 2.45 27.55
CA ILE A 104 2.83 3.84 27.47
C ILE A 104 2.48 4.37 28.87
N GLU A 105 2.98 5.55 29.20
CA GLU A 105 2.60 6.35 30.38
C GLU A 105 2.15 7.75 29.96
N PHE A 106 1.22 8.36 30.70
CA PHE A 106 0.82 9.75 30.44
C PHE A 106 2.01 10.69 30.64
N ALA A 107 2.17 11.64 29.74
CA ALA A 107 3.28 12.59 29.78
C ALA A 107 2.85 13.97 29.26
N ASP A 108 3.77 14.92 29.30
CA ASP A 108 3.58 16.23 28.67
C ASP A 108 3.84 16.17 27.15
N ILE A 109 3.55 17.27 26.45
CA ILE A 109 3.76 17.38 25.01
C ILE A 109 5.25 17.23 24.62
N TYR A 110 6.17 17.67 25.48
CA TYR A 110 7.59 17.60 25.21
C TYR A 110 8.06 16.14 25.12
N GLU A 111 7.64 15.30 26.05
CA GLU A 111 7.92 13.86 26.06
C GLU A 111 7.23 13.12 24.90
N ASP A 112 6.00 13.50 24.55
CA ASP A 112 5.31 12.94 23.37
C ASP A 112 6.04 13.26 22.07
N MET A 113 6.59 14.48 21.96
CA MET A 113 7.37 14.87 20.78
C MET A 113 8.73 14.17 20.76
N ARG A 114 9.39 14.01 21.90
CA ARG A 114 10.73 13.39 22.01
C ARG A 114 10.78 11.94 21.51
N ARG A 115 9.67 11.18 21.65
CA ARG A 115 9.58 9.79 21.18
C ARG A 115 9.35 9.63 19.68
N ARG A 116 9.12 10.72 18.94
CA ARG A 116 8.83 10.66 17.48
C ARG A 116 10.10 10.35 16.68
N ASP A 117 9.92 10.23 15.37
CA ASP A 117 10.96 9.75 14.47
C ASP A 117 11.96 10.85 14.05
N PHE A 118 11.46 11.98 13.55
CA PHE A 118 12.27 13.06 12.98
C PHE A 118 11.85 14.44 13.46
N THR A 119 12.79 15.39 13.51
CA THR A 119 12.56 16.80 13.93
C THR A 119 11.43 17.47 13.16
N ILE A 120 11.34 17.26 11.85
CA ILE A 120 10.26 17.82 11.01
C ILE A 120 8.85 17.30 11.40
N ASN A 121 8.76 16.23 12.18
CA ASN A 121 7.51 15.64 12.65
C ASN A 121 7.24 15.89 14.14
N THR A 122 8.02 16.77 14.79
CA THR A 122 7.87 17.15 16.20
C THR A 122 7.29 18.54 16.41
N LEU A 123 6.67 19.10 15.37
CA LEU A 123 6.00 20.39 15.44
C LEU A 123 4.58 20.21 15.99
N ALA A 124 4.21 21.08 16.92
CA ALA A 124 2.90 21.09 17.54
C ALA A 124 2.34 22.52 17.51
N TYR A 125 1.06 22.67 17.24
CA TYR A 125 0.35 23.94 17.40
C TYR A 125 -0.42 23.90 18.71
N ASP A 126 -0.02 24.75 19.67
CA ASP A 126 -0.72 24.94 20.93
C ASP A 126 -2.02 25.71 20.67
N VAL A 127 -3.15 25.07 20.94
CA VAL A 127 -4.47 25.62 20.63
C VAL A 127 -4.86 26.74 21.59
N LEU A 128 -4.40 26.69 22.84
CA LEU A 128 -4.71 27.72 23.84
C LEU A 128 -3.91 28.99 23.60
N GLU A 129 -2.61 28.82 23.34
CA GLU A 129 -1.64 29.89 23.16
C GLU A 129 -1.54 30.38 21.71
N GLU A 130 -2.16 29.66 20.77
CA GLU A 130 -2.18 29.95 19.33
C GLU A 130 -0.78 30.13 18.72
N LYS A 131 0.16 29.26 19.14
CA LYS A 131 1.56 29.30 18.71
C LYS A 131 2.11 27.93 18.35
N ILE A 132 3.06 27.91 17.43
CA ILE A 132 3.79 26.68 17.09
C ILE A 132 4.88 26.46 18.15
N LEU A 133 4.93 25.25 18.70
CA LEU A 133 5.96 24.74 19.56
C LEU A 133 6.97 23.94 18.71
N ASP A 134 8.24 24.29 18.87
CA ASP A 134 9.36 23.60 18.25
C ASP A 134 10.48 23.42 19.28
N TYR A 135 10.51 22.27 19.93
CA TYR A 135 11.52 21.94 20.93
C TYR A 135 12.81 21.38 20.34
N PHE A 136 12.79 20.92 19.08
CA PHE A 136 13.85 20.09 18.49
C PHE A 136 14.43 20.69 17.20
N GLY A 137 14.06 21.91 16.82
CA GLY A 137 14.56 22.60 15.62
C GLY A 137 13.92 22.11 14.32
N GLY A 138 12.71 21.56 14.39
CA GLY A 138 11.97 21.05 13.23
C GLY A 138 11.69 22.11 12.18
N ILE A 139 11.46 23.37 12.56
CA ILE A 139 11.23 24.47 11.60
C ILE A 139 12.50 24.76 10.80
N GLU A 140 13.66 24.75 11.45
CA GLU A 140 14.94 25.01 10.78
C GLU A 140 15.33 23.85 9.84
N ASP A 141 15.17 22.61 10.29
CA ASP A 141 15.39 21.44 9.44
C ASP A 141 14.38 21.40 8.27
N LEU A 142 13.12 21.81 8.48
CA LEU A 142 12.13 21.91 7.42
C LEU A 142 12.54 22.94 6.35
N LYS A 143 13.04 24.11 6.75
CA LYS A 143 13.54 25.15 5.84
C LYS A 143 14.76 24.70 5.05
N LYS A 144 15.65 23.93 5.68
CA LYS A 144 16.86 23.38 5.06
C LYS A 144 16.60 22.12 4.24
N GLY A 145 15.43 21.51 4.38
CA GLY A 145 15.11 20.23 3.76
C GLY A 145 15.94 19.08 4.34
N ILE A 146 15.98 18.96 5.67
CA ILE A 146 16.79 17.96 6.39
C ILE A 146 15.90 16.95 7.11
N ILE A 147 16.23 15.66 6.98
CA ILE A 147 15.69 14.57 7.81
C ILE A 147 16.71 14.26 8.92
N ARG A 148 16.34 14.53 10.17
CA ARG A 148 17.18 14.34 11.36
C ARG A 148 16.43 13.58 12.45
N VAL A 149 17.07 12.58 13.05
CA VAL A 149 16.51 11.86 14.21
C VAL A 149 16.66 12.64 15.51
N LEU A 150 15.80 12.36 16.49
CA LEU A 150 15.80 13.04 17.79
C LEU A 150 16.85 12.50 18.79
N HIS A 151 17.32 11.27 18.59
CA HIS A 151 18.32 10.63 19.44
C HIS A 151 19.03 9.48 18.70
N GLU A 152 20.23 9.11 19.17
CA GLU A 152 21.10 8.11 18.55
C GLU A 152 20.45 6.72 18.43
N LYS A 153 19.59 6.37 19.40
CA LYS A 153 18.90 5.08 19.42
C LYS A 153 17.63 5.01 18.55
N SER A 154 17.28 6.06 17.82
CA SER A 154 16.00 6.17 17.09
C SER A 154 15.70 4.95 16.20
N PHE A 155 16.67 4.54 15.37
CA PHE A 155 16.53 3.36 14.49
C PHE A 155 16.70 2.01 15.20
N ILE A 156 17.30 1.99 16.39
CA ILE A 156 17.42 0.78 17.22
C ILE A 156 16.09 0.52 17.92
N ASP A 157 15.51 1.55 18.52
CA ASP A 157 14.24 1.48 19.22
C ASP A 157 13.13 1.10 18.21
N ASP A 158 13.14 1.74 17.04
CA ASP A 158 12.21 1.43 15.96
C ASP A 158 12.86 1.39 14.55
N PRO A 159 13.21 0.19 14.06
CA PRO A 159 13.76 0.01 12.73
C PRO A 159 12.81 0.40 11.58
N THR A 160 11.48 0.54 11.80
CA THR A 160 10.61 1.00 10.70
C THR A 160 10.90 2.44 10.29
N ARG A 161 11.55 3.22 11.16
CA ARG A 161 12.00 4.59 10.86
C ARG A 161 12.97 4.65 9.69
N ILE A 162 13.69 3.57 9.36
CA ILE A 162 14.56 3.50 8.18
C ILE A 162 13.75 3.69 6.89
N PHE A 163 12.64 2.96 6.75
CA PHE A 163 11.73 3.12 5.60
C PHE A 163 11.11 4.52 5.58
N ARG A 164 10.74 5.04 6.76
CA ARG A 164 10.16 6.38 6.89
C ARG A 164 11.16 7.48 6.51
N ALA A 165 12.44 7.35 6.87
CA ALA A 165 13.50 8.27 6.45
C ALA A 165 13.62 8.33 4.93
N ILE A 166 13.68 7.16 4.27
CA ILE A 166 13.72 7.05 2.81
C ILE A 166 12.48 7.69 2.18
N ARG A 167 11.29 7.38 2.72
CA ARG A 167 10.03 7.95 2.23
C ARG A 167 10.01 9.47 2.33
N TYR A 168 10.35 10.04 3.49
CA TYR A 168 10.33 11.48 3.67
C TYR A 168 11.42 12.20 2.87
N SER A 169 12.63 11.63 2.82
CA SER A 169 13.71 12.14 1.98
C SER A 169 13.28 12.24 0.51
N VAL A 170 12.73 11.17 -0.07
CA VAL A 170 12.32 11.17 -1.48
C VAL A 170 11.05 12.00 -1.73
N ARG A 171 10.06 11.90 -0.83
CA ARG A 171 8.78 12.61 -0.96
C ARG A 171 8.98 14.13 -0.98
N TYR A 172 9.74 14.65 -0.01
CA TYR A 172 9.97 16.08 0.13
C TYR A 172 11.24 16.56 -0.57
N SER A 173 12.01 15.65 -1.18
CA SER A 173 13.32 15.93 -1.77
C SER A 173 14.29 16.52 -0.74
N PHE A 174 14.28 15.95 0.47
CA PHE A 174 15.09 16.34 1.61
C PHE A 174 16.33 15.45 1.72
N GLU A 175 17.40 16.00 2.26
CA GLU A 175 18.63 15.27 2.56
C GLU A 175 18.56 14.63 3.95
N ILE A 176 19.04 13.39 4.07
CA ILE A 176 19.23 12.77 5.38
C ILE A 176 20.52 13.32 5.97
N GLU A 177 20.45 13.89 7.18
CA GLU A 177 21.62 14.46 7.84
C GLU A 177 22.71 13.40 8.05
N ALA A 178 23.99 13.75 7.83
CA ALA A 178 25.10 12.79 7.79
C ALA A 178 25.19 11.87 9.02
N ASN A 179 25.00 12.40 10.23
CA ASN A 179 24.99 11.58 11.45
C ASN A 179 23.75 10.66 11.49
N THR A 180 22.58 11.19 11.15
CA THR A 180 21.35 10.39 10.99
C THR A 180 21.53 9.27 9.97
N GLU A 181 22.18 9.53 8.84
CA GLU A 181 22.46 8.52 7.81
C GLU A 181 23.43 7.44 8.31
N ALA A 182 24.46 7.81 9.07
CA ALA A 182 25.38 6.86 9.69
C ALA A 182 24.64 5.93 10.68
N LEU A 183 23.83 6.50 11.58
CA LEU A 183 22.99 5.74 12.52
C LEU A 183 21.99 4.82 11.80
N MET A 184 21.43 5.28 10.68
CA MET A 184 20.55 4.50 9.84
C MET A 184 21.28 3.27 9.28
N LYS A 185 22.46 3.47 8.66
CA LYS A 185 23.29 2.41 8.08
C LYS A 185 23.67 1.35 9.11
N ASP A 186 24.10 1.77 10.29
CA ASP A 186 24.48 0.86 11.39
C ASP A 186 23.31 0.01 11.90
N SER A 187 22.09 0.52 11.74
CA SER A 187 20.85 -0.10 12.21
C SER A 187 20.13 -0.96 11.16
N ILE A 188 20.59 -1.00 9.90
CA ILE A 188 19.92 -1.76 8.81
C ILE A 188 19.71 -3.23 9.16
N LYS A 189 20.68 -3.85 9.83
CA LYS A 189 20.56 -5.26 10.28
C LYS A 189 19.39 -5.48 11.26
N ASN A 190 18.98 -4.45 12.01
CA ASN A 190 17.89 -4.55 12.98
C ASN A 190 16.52 -4.65 12.30
N ILE A 191 16.42 -4.40 10.99
CA ILE A 191 15.19 -4.64 10.22
C ILE A 191 14.75 -6.10 10.33
N SER A 192 15.67 -7.06 10.48
CA SER A 192 15.31 -8.47 10.68
C SER A 192 14.63 -8.77 12.02
N LEU A 193 14.63 -7.82 12.96
CA LEU A 193 13.91 -7.92 14.23
C LEU A 193 12.44 -7.50 14.11
N LEU A 194 12.07 -6.80 13.04
CA LEU A 194 10.70 -6.42 12.77
C LEU A 194 9.86 -7.64 12.40
N SER A 195 8.59 -7.63 12.81
CA SER A 195 7.63 -8.61 12.30
C SER A 195 7.36 -8.38 10.81
N GLU A 196 6.95 -9.46 10.14
CA GLU A 196 6.63 -9.48 8.72
C GLU A 196 5.51 -8.48 8.38
N ASP A 197 4.54 -8.34 9.29
CA ASP A 197 3.43 -7.40 9.14
C ASP A 197 3.91 -5.93 9.14
N ARG A 198 4.92 -5.59 9.97
CA ARG A 198 5.50 -4.23 10.00
C ARG A 198 6.29 -3.93 8.74
N ILE A 199 7.11 -4.88 8.27
CA ILE A 199 7.86 -4.76 7.02
C ILE A 199 6.90 -4.60 5.84
N ARG A 200 5.86 -5.46 5.77
CA ARG A 200 4.83 -5.36 4.74
C ARG A 200 4.17 -3.99 4.75
N ASN A 201 3.75 -3.50 5.91
CA ASN A 201 3.06 -2.21 6.00
C ASN A 201 3.93 -1.06 5.47
N GLU A 202 5.20 -0.97 5.86
CA GLU A 202 6.10 0.08 5.35
C GLU A 202 6.37 -0.07 3.85
N LEU A 203 6.57 -1.29 3.34
CA LEU A 203 6.72 -1.53 1.91
C LEU A 203 5.48 -1.08 1.12
N PHE A 204 4.28 -1.44 1.58
CA PHE A 204 3.04 -1.03 0.93
C PHE A 204 2.84 0.49 0.98
N LEU A 205 3.28 1.16 2.04
CA LEU A 205 3.28 2.62 2.09
C LEU A 205 4.23 3.20 1.04
N ILE A 206 5.43 2.64 0.84
CA ILE A 206 6.33 3.02 -0.26
C ILE A 206 5.67 2.81 -1.62
N LEU A 207 5.07 1.64 -1.84
CA LEU A 207 4.46 1.29 -3.13
C LEU A 207 3.26 2.17 -3.49
N LYS A 208 2.63 2.85 -2.52
CA LYS A 208 1.55 3.81 -2.77
C LYS A 208 2.05 5.19 -3.20
N GLU A 209 3.32 5.52 -2.95
CA GLU A 209 3.86 6.84 -3.24
C GLU A 209 4.03 7.09 -4.74
N PRO A 210 3.80 8.31 -5.26
CA PRO A 210 4.07 8.63 -6.66
C PRO A 210 5.52 8.30 -7.07
N LYS A 211 6.49 8.59 -6.19
CA LYS A 211 7.92 8.33 -6.37
C LYS A 211 8.36 6.94 -5.88
N ALA A 212 7.49 5.93 -5.92
CA ALA A 212 7.79 4.58 -5.43
C ALA A 212 9.08 3.98 -6.03
N LYS A 213 9.33 4.23 -7.32
CA LYS A 213 10.56 3.77 -8.01
C LYS A 213 11.83 4.26 -7.30
N GLU A 214 11.95 5.57 -7.10
CA GLU A 214 13.10 6.21 -6.45
C GLU A 214 13.27 5.73 -4.99
N MET A 215 12.16 5.55 -4.28
CA MET A 215 12.19 5.00 -2.91
C MET A 215 12.70 3.56 -2.87
N ILE A 216 12.27 2.70 -3.81
CA ILE A 216 12.77 1.32 -3.89
C ILE A 216 14.23 1.28 -4.35
N GLU A 217 14.65 2.18 -5.23
CA GLU A 217 16.07 2.33 -5.60
C GLU A 217 16.93 2.65 -4.37
N LYS A 218 16.47 3.56 -3.49
CA LYS A 218 17.13 3.82 -2.20
C LYS A 218 17.13 2.60 -1.27
N VAL A 219 16.02 1.85 -1.19
CA VAL A 219 15.97 0.58 -0.43
C VAL A 219 17.05 -0.40 -0.90
N ILE A 220 17.28 -0.49 -2.22
CA ILE A 220 18.34 -1.33 -2.82
C ILE A 220 19.74 -0.75 -2.57
N GLU A 221 19.92 0.56 -2.71
CA GLU A 221 21.19 1.27 -2.49
C GLU A 221 21.71 1.05 -1.06
N TYR A 222 20.83 1.12 -0.07
CA TYR A 222 21.16 0.81 1.32
C TYR A 222 21.27 -0.69 1.62
N GLY A 223 20.94 -1.57 0.67
CA GLY A 223 21.00 -3.03 0.83
C GLY A 223 19.90 -3.61 1.73
N ILE A 224 18.82 -2.87 1.94
CA ILE A 224 17.68 -3.27 2.79
C ILE A 224 16.91 -4.43 2.12
N ASP A 225 16.81 -4.42 0.79
CA ASP A 225 16.22 -5.50 -0.01
C ASP A 225 16.86 -6.88 0.29
N LYS A 226 18.19 -6.91 0.47
CA LYS A 226 18.93 -8.14 0.79
C LYS A 226 18.60 -8.67 2.18
N VAL A 227 18.42 -7.77 3.16
CA VAL A 227 18.03 -8.13 4.52
C VAL A 227 16.64 -8.74 4.55
N ILE A 228 15.70 -8.16 3.81
CA ILE A 228 14.29 -8.60 3.82
C ILE A 228 14.09 -9.83 2.93
N PHE A 229 14.59 -9.80 1.69
CA PHE A 229 14.20 -10.75 0.65
C PHE A 229 15.24 -11.83 0.34
N LYS A 230 16.43 -11.83 0.95
CA LYS A 230 17.40 -12.94 0.90
C LYS A 230 17.62 -13.47 -0.53
N ASP A 231 18.11 -12.59 -1.40
CA ASP A 231 18.46 -12.79 -2.82
C ASP A 231 17.28 -12.97 -3.80
N VAL A 232 16.03 -12.79 -3.37
CA VAL A 232 14.91 -12.71 -4.32
C VAL A 232 15.11 -11.50 -5.24
N PRO A 233 15.01 -11.66 -6.57
CA PRO A 233 15.20 -10.55 -7.49
C PRO A 233 14.10 -9.50 -7.33
N VAL A 234 14.52 -8.25 -7.11
CA VAL A 234 13.65 -7.07 -7.04
C VAL A 234 13.77 -6.28 -8.34
N ASN A 235 12.63 -5.88 -8.90
CA ASN A 235 12.55 -5.14 -10.15
C ASN A 235 12.04 -3.71 -9.91
N VAL A 236 12.83 -2.72 -10.34
CA VAL A 236 12.46 -1.29 -10.24
C VAL A 236 11.88 -0.73 -11.54
N ASP A 237 12.12 -1.42 -12.66
CA ASP A 237 11.63 -1.00 -13.97
C ASP A 237 10.10 -0.87 -13.95
N LYS A 238 9.59 0.28 -14.39
CA LYS A 238 8.15 0.59 -14.51
C LYS A 238 7.40 0.73 -13.18
N LEU A 239 8.06 0.79 -12.02
CA LEU A 239 7.39 1.08 -10.75
C LEU A 239 6.76 2.48 -10.68
N ASP A 240 7.24 3.41 -11.49
CA ASP A 240 6.74 4.77 -11.67
C ASP A 240 5.44 4.83 -12.51
N VAL A 241 5.05 3.73 -13.17
CA VAL A 241 3.80 3.67 -13.93
C VAL A 241 2.62 3.81 -12.98
N PHE A 242 1.76 4.77 -13.29
CA PHE A 242 0.47 4.96 -12.65
C PHE A 242 -0.63 4.25 -13.44
N VAL A 243 -1.60 3.71 -12.72
CA VAL A 243 -2.78 3.05 -13.28
C VAL A 243 -4.02 3.54 -12.54
N GLU A 244 -5.06 3.87 -13.28
CA GLU A 244 -6.38 4.21 -12.75
C GLU A 244 -7.21 2.94 -12.52
N ASP A 245 -8.19 2.99 -11.61
CA ASP A 245 -9.16 1.94 -11.32
C ASP A 245 -8.59 0.56 -10.91
N LEU A 246 -7.34 0.53 -10.43
CA LEU A 246 -6.68 -0.67 -9.92
C LEU A 246 -6.11 -0.45 -8.51
N ASP A 247 -5.91 -1.53 -7.75
CA ASP A 247 -5.10 -1.46 -6.53
C ASP A 247 -3.65 -1.21 -6.90
N LEU A 248 -3.23 0.06 -6.81
CA LEU A 248 -1.89 0.51 -7.14
C LEU A 248 -0.80 -0.21 -6.32
N SER A 249 -1.11 -0.57 -5.07
CA SER A 249 -0.15 -1.24 -4.18
C SER A 249 0.10 -2.67 -4.65
N LEU A 250 -0.97 -3.40 -4.98
CA LEU A 250 -0.86 -4.74 -5.55
C LEU A 250 -0.19 -4.72 -6.93
N PHE A 251 -0.60 -3.78 -7.80
CA PHE A 251 0.00 -3.60 -9.12
C PHE A 251 1.52 -3.41 -9.03
N ARG A 252 1.99 -2.50 -8.16
CA ARG A 252 3.42 -2.26 -7.97
C ARG A 252 4.14 -3.37 -7.22
N LEU A 253 3.48 -4.09 -6.31
CA LEU A 253 4.03 -5.31 -5.70
C LEU A 253 4.32 -6.38 -6.76
N LEU A 254 3.40 -6.55 -7.71
CA LEU A 254 3.56 -7.48 -8.83
C LEU A 254 4.69 -7.05 -9.79
N ILE A 255 4.85 -5.75 -10.04
CA ILE A 255 6.02 -5.23 -10.77
C ILE A 255 7.31 -5.50 -10.01
N LEU A 256 7.33 -5.25 -8.70
CA LEU A 256 8.49 -5.43 -7.83
C LEU A 256 9.03 -6.86 -7.90
N PHE A 257 8.13 -7.83 -7.91
CA PHE A 257 8.47 -9.26 -8.01
C PHE A 257 8.27 -9.83 -9.42
N TYR A 258 8.23 -8.98 -10.46
CA TYR A 258 7.95 -9.43 -11.82
C TYR A 258 8.95 -10.49 -12.32
N LYS A 259 10.21 -10.47 -11.86
CA LYS A 259 11.27 -11.42 -12.24
C LYS A 259 11.39 -12.63 -11.29
N ILE A 260 10.49 -12.79 -10.33
CA ILE A 260 10.55 -13.88 -9.36
C ILE A 260 10.34 -15.25 -10.01
N ALA A 261 10.96 -16.29 -9.44
CA ALA A 261 10.70 -17.69 -9.79
C ALA A 261 9.76 -18.36 -8.76
N GLU A 262 9.01 -19.38 -9.17
CA GLU A 262 8.06 -20.08 -8.27
C GLU A 262 8.72 -20.57 -6.97
N LYS A 263 9.96 -21.07 -7.05
CA LYS A 263 10.73 -21.55 -5.89
C LYS A 263 10.98 -20.47 -4.82
N ASP A 264 10.93 -19.20 -5.21
CA ASP A 264 11.24 -18.05 -4.36
C ASP A 264 9.98 -17.37 -3.79
N VAL A 265 8.79 -17.77 -4.21
CA VAL A 265 7.50 -17.23 -3.71
C VAL A 265 7.37 -17.41 -2.20
N GLU A 266 7.79 -18.56 -1.66
CA GLU A 266 7.75 -18.83 -0.22
C GLU A 266 8.68 -17.92 0.58
N LYS A 267 9.78 -17.41 -0.01
CA LYS A 267 10.64 -16.42 0.65
C LYS A 267 9.92 -15.08 0.79
N VAL A 268 9.26 -14.62 -0.27
CA VAL A 268 8.44 -13.39 -0.23
C VAL A 268 7.27 -13.56 0.74
N GLN A 269 6.64 -14.72 0.76
CA GLN A 269 5.58 -15.01 1.72
C GLN A 269 6.08 -14.95 3.16
N LYS A 270 7.25 -15.51 3.46
CA LYS A 270 7.86 -15.43 4.78
C LYS A 270 8.31 -14.03 5.16
N ALA A 271 8.68 -13.19 4.18
CA ALA A 271 9.14 -11.83 4.46
C ALA A 271 7.99 -10.84 4.69
N LEU A 272 6.88 -11.00 3.96
CA LEU A 272 5.79 -10.02 3.94
C LEU A 272 4.47 -10.56 4.47
N LYS A 273 4.33 -11.87 4.68
CA LYS A 273 3.07 -12.51 5.11
C LYS A 273 1.90 -12.04 4.23
N LEU A 274 2.05 -12.20 2.91
CA LEU A 274 1.04 -11.76 1.95
C LEU A 274 -0.28 -12.49 2.20
N ASN A 275 -1.40 -11.82 1.92
CA ASN A 275 -2.72 -12.44 2.00
C ASN A 275 -2.92 -13.43 0.84
N LYS A 276 -4.01 -14.22 0.91
CA LYS A 276 -4.31 -15.24 -0.10
C LYS A 276 -4.46 -14.66 -1.51
N GLU A 277 -5.00 -13.45 -1.63
CA GLU A 277 -5.23 -12.81 -2.92
C GLU A 277 -3.93 -12.34 -3.57
N HIS A 278 -3.04 -11.72 -2.80
CA HIS A 278 -1.70 -11.30 -3.24
C HIS A 278 -0.88 -12.50 -3.70
N LEU A 279 -0.89 -13.60 -2.94
CA LEU A 279 -0.22 -14.84 -3.33
C LEU A 279 -0.78 -15.46 -4.60
N LYS A 280 -2.12 -15.46 -4.74
CA LYS A 280 -2.79 -15.95 -5.96
C LYS A 280 -2.34 -15.11 -7.16
N ALA A 281 -2.40 -13.78 -7.04
CA ALA A 281 -1.98 -12.86 -8.10
C ALA A 281 -0.51 -13.03 -8.49
N LEU A 282 0.38 -13.23 -7.52
CA LEU A 282 1.80 -13.45 -7.79
C LEU A 282 2.04 -14.76 -8.56
N ARG A 283 1.35 -15.84 -8.18
CA ARG A 283 1.45 -17.13 -8.90
C ARG A 283 0.81 -17.07 -10.29
N GLU A 284 -0.30 -16.37 -10.44
CA GLU A 284 -0.92 -16.09 -11.75
C GLU A 284 0.07 -15.33 -12.65
N LEU A 285 0.72 -14.29 -12.13
CA LEU A 285 1.73 -13.52 -12.85
C LEU A 285 2.88 -14.42 -13.32
N ILE A 286 3.46 -15.22 -12.43
CA ILE A 286 4.56 -16.13 -12.76
C ILE A 286 4.14 -17.08 -13.87
N PHE A 287 2.98 -17.73 -13.74
CA PHE A 287 2.48 -18.66 -14.73
C PHE A 287 2.23 -17.99 -16.08
N LEU A 288 1.51 -16.87 -16.11
CA LEU A 288 1.18 -16.16 -17.34
C LEU A 288 2.41 -15.58 -18.03
N ARG A 289 3.40 -15.07 -17.28
CA ARG A 289 4.67 -14.57 -17.84
C ARG A 289 5.41 -15.68 -18.61
N GLU A 290 5.46 -16.89 -18.07
CA GLU A 290 6.07 -18.03 -18.76
C GLU A 290 5.23 -18.47 -19.98
N GLU A 291 3.91 -18.55 -19.83
CA GLU A 291 3.04 -19.02 -20.91
C GLU A 291 2.88 -18.02 -22.06
N ILE A 292 3.03 -16.72 -21.81
CA ILE A 292 3.15 -15.72 -22.88
C ILE A 292 4.36 -15.99 -23.76
N LYS A 293 5.44 -16.55 -23.18
CA LYS A 293 6.67 -16.88 -23.91
C LYS A 293 6.57 -18.23 -24.63
N TYR A 294 6.06 -19.26 -23.95
CA TYR A 294 6.17 -20.63 -24.44
C TYR A 294 4.87 -21.28 -24.90
N ARG A 295 3.70 -20.79 -24.46
CA ARG A 295 2.36 -21.30 -24.82
C ARG A 295 2.22 -22.83 -24.70
N ARG A 296 2.74 -23.42 -23.63
CA ARG A 296 2.79 -24.88 -23.43
C ARG A 296 1.45 -25.44 -22.98
N TRP A 297 0.70 -24.69 -22.19
CA TRP A 297 -0.51 -25.15 -21.50
C TRP A 297 -1.74 -24.35 -21.92
N ILE A 298 -2.19 -24.51 -23.16
CA ILE A 298 -3.28 -23.71 -23.76
C ILE A 298 -4.53 -23.61 -22.87
N ARG A 299 -5.04 -24.75 -22.39
CA ARG A 299 -6.23 -24.77 -21.54
C ARG A 299 -6.03 -23.95 -20.26
N LYS A 300 -4.96 -24.25 -19.53
CA LYS A 300 -4.62 -23.57 -18.28
C LYS A 300 -4.32 -22.09 -18.50
N LEU A 301 -3.69 -21.73 -19.61
CA LEU A 301 -3.48 -20.34 -20.05
C LEU A 301 -4.81 -19.62 -20.22
N ARG A 302 -5.76 -20.20 -20.96
CA ARG A 302 -7.11 -19.64 -21.13
C ARG A 302 -7.81 -19.45 -19.79
N GLU A 303 -7.88 -20.51 -18.98
CA GLU A 303 -8.55 -20.49 -17.67
C GLU A 303 -7.91 -19.45 -16.72
N THR A 304 -6.58 -19.35 -16.73
CA THR A 304 -5.87 -18.35 -15.91
C THR A 304 -6.11 -16.94 -16.44
N LEU A 305 -6.07 -16.71 -17.75
CA LEU A 305 -6.39 -15.39 -18.32
C LEU A 305 -7.82 -14.94 -17.98
N GLU A 306 -8.78 -15.86 -18.01
CA GLU A 306 -10.19 -15.57 -17.68
C GLU A 306 -10.41 -15.24 -16.20
N SER A 307 -9.64 -15.84 -15.30
CA SER A 307 -9.81 -15.72 -13.84
C SER A 307 -8.77 -14.82 -13.15
N ALA A 308 -7.74 -14.39 -13.88
CA ALA A 308 -6.67 -13.55 -13.37
C ALA A 308 -7.19 -12.17 -12.97
N ARG A 309 -6.60 -11.64 -11.91
CA ARG A 309 -6.84 -10.27 -11.48
C ARG A 309 -6.43 -9.26 -12.56
N ASN A 310 -7.15 -8.14 -12.63
CA ASN A 310 -6.87 -7.08 -13.61
C ASN A 310 -5.46 -6.49 -13.43
N GLU A 311 -4.98 -6.39 -12.19
CA GLU A 311 -3.62 -5.93 -11.87
C GLU A 311 -2.57 -6.84 -12.52
N VAL A 312 -2.78 -8.17 -12.50
CA VAL A 312 -1.86 -9.14 -13.13
C VAL A 312 -1.79 -8.94 -14.64
N LEU A 313 -2.95 -8.83 -15.29
CA LEU A 313 -3.03 -8.59 -16.72
C LEU A 313 -2.37 -7.26 -17.10
N LYS A 314 -2.59 -6.23 -16.29
CA LYS A 314 -2.01 -4.91 -16.52
C LYS A 314 -0.50 -4.90 -16.39
N VAL A 315 0.05 -5.61 -15.40
CA VAL A 315 1.51 -5.78 -15.27
C VAL A 315 2.08 -6.46 -16.50
N LEU A 316 1.44 -7.50 -17.02
CA LEU A 316 1.89 -8.18 -18.24
C LEU A 316 1.88 -7.24 -19.45
N GLU A 317 0.83 -6.43 -19.64
CA GLU A 317 0.80 -5.41 -20.70
C GLU A 317 1.95 -4.41 -20.57
N VAL A 318 2.21 -3.91 -19.36
CA VAL A 318 3.26 -2.91 -19.09
C VAL A 318 4.66 -3.48 -19.31
N MET A 319 4.89 -4.74 -18.93
CA MET A 319 6.21 -5.36 -18.96
C MET A 319 6.54 -6.05 -20.28
N GLU A 320 5.54 -6.60 -20.98
CA GLU A 320 5.73 -7.40 -22.22
C GLU A 320 5.11 -6.72 -23.47
N GLY A 321 4.43 -5.58 -23.31
CA GLY A 321 3.89 -4.77 -24.40
C GLY A 321 2.87 -5.48 -25.28
N ASP A 322 2.97 -5.25 -26.60
CA ASP A 322 2.04 -5.78 -27.61
C ASP A 322 1.93 -7.31 -27.59
N LYS A 323 2.99 -8.01 -27.17
CA LYS A 323 3.00 -9.47 -27.09
C LYS A 323 1.99 -9.98 -26.06
N ALA A 324 2.00 -9.39 -24.86
CA ALA A 324 1.03 -9.73 -23.83
C ALA A 324 -0.37 -9.25 -24.22
N LYS A 325 -0.49 -8.02 -24.73
CA LYS A 325 -1.77 -7.44 -25.15
C LYS A 325 -2.52 -8.35 -26.13
N LYS A 326 -1.87 -8.82 -27.19
CA LYS A 326 -2.46 -9.73 -28.19
C LYS A 326 -2.97 -11.03 -27.55
N ILE A 327 -2.23 -11.59 -26.59
CA ILE A 327 -2.62 -12.84 -25.91
C ILE A 327 -3.80 -12.61 -24.98
N ILE A 328 -3.81 -11.50 -24.25
CA ILE A 328 -4.90 -11.11 -23.35
C ILE A 328 -6.18 -10.85 -24.15
N GLU A 329 -6.08 -10.17 -25.30
CA GLU A 329 -7.20 -9.92 -26.23
C GLU A 329 -7.68 -11.19 -26.95
N SER A 330 -6.89 -12.26 -26.95
CA SER A 330 -7.27 -13.55 -27.54
C SER A 330 -8.27 -14.33 -26.69
N LYS A 331 -8.69 -13.85 -25.51
CA LYS A 331 -9.74 -14.48 -24.70
C LYS A 331 -11.03 -14.69 -25.52
N PRO A 332 -11.65 -15.88 -25.49
CA PRO A 332 -12.89 -16.11 -26.24
C PRO A 332 -14.01 -15.15 -25.82
N TYR A 333 -14.69 -14.57 -26.82
CA TYR A 333 -15.91 -13.78 -26.62
C TYR A 333 -17.10 -14.68 -26.27
N ILE A 334 -17.15 -15.88 -26.84
CA ILE A 334 -18.15 -16.88 -26.48
C ILE A 334 -17.88 -17.43 -25.07
N LYS A 335 -18.96 -17.74 -24.37
CA LYS A 335 -18.96 -18.38 -23.05
C LYS A 335 -19.71 -19.72 -23.12
N GLY A 336 -19.67 -20.49 -22.03
CA GLY A 336 -20.41 -21.76 -21.95
C GLY A 336 -21.90 -21.63 -22.27
N LYS A 337 -22.53 -20.49 -21.94
CA LYS A 337 -23.93 -20.21 -22.31
C LYS A 337 -24.14 -20.15 -23.83
N ASP A 338 -23.20 -19.56 -24.57
CA ASP A 338 -23.28 -19.50 -26.03
C ASP A 338 -23.15 -20.92 -26.62
N ILE A 339 -22.24 -21.74 -26.08
CA ILE A 339 -22.07 -23.15 -26.49
C ILE A 339 -23.34 -23.97 -26.21
N LYS A 340 -23.99 -23.75 -25.06
CA LYS A 340 -25.28 -24.36 -24.73
C LYS A 340 -26.36 -24.02 -25.75
N ASN A 341 -26.43 -22.77 -26.19
CA ASN A 341 -27.40 -22.30 -27.19
C ASN A 341 -27.15 -22.92 -28.58
N LEU A 342 -25.96 -23.48 -28.84
CA LEU A 342 -25.65 -24.23 -30.06
C LEU A 342 -26.10 -25.70 -29.99
N GLY A 343 -26.79 -26.11 -28.91
CA GLY A 343 -27.35 -27.45 -28.75
C GLY A 343 -26.35 -28.47 -28.18
N VAL A 344 -25.26 -28.02 -27.56
CA VAL A 344 -24.27 -28.90 -26.91
C VAL A 344 -24.67 -29.15 -25.45
N SER A 345 -24.79 -30.42 -25.06
CA SER A 345 -25.05 -30.81 -23.67
C SER A 345 -23.88 -30.45 -22.74
N PRO A 346 -24.12 -29.96 -21.51
CA PRO A 346 -23.06 -29.63 -20.56
C PRO A 346 -22.12 -30.81 -20.32
N GLY A 347 -20.81 -30.58 -20.39
CA GLY A 347 -19.79 -31.61 -20.20
C GLY A 347 -18.38 -31.13 -20.59
N PRO A 348 -17.38 -32.04 -20.59
CA PRO A 348 -15.97 -31.72 -20.89
C PRO A 348 -15.77 -31.00 -22.23
N LEU A 349 -16.62 -31.33 -23.21
CA LEU A 349 -16.63 -30.75 -24.55
C LEU A 349 -16.75 -29.21 -24.56
N TYR A 350 -17.37 -28.60 -23.54
CA TYR A 350 -17.44 -27.12 -23.45
C TYR A 350 -16.04 -26.52 -23.34
N GLY A 351 -15.21 -27.09 -22.46
CA GLY A 351 -13.85 -26.63 -22.28
C GLY A 351 -13.01 -26.86 -23.53
N GLU A 352 -13.15 -28.03 -24.17
CA GLU A 352 -12.43 -28.35 -25.41
C GLU A 352 -12.76 -27.38 -26.55
N LEU A 353 -14.05 -27.04 -26.74
CA LEU A 353 -14.46 -26.07 -27.76
C LEU A 353 -13.93 -24.66 -27.46
N LEU A 354 -13.94 -24.24 -26.19
CA LEU A 354 -13.35 -22.95 -25.79
C LEU A 354 -11.83 -22.94 -25.98
N ASP A 355 -11.16 -24.06 -25.72
CA ASP A 355 -9.72 -24.23 -25.92
C ASP A 355 -9.37 -24.13 -27.42
N GLU A 356 -10.16 -24.75 -28.31
CA GLU A 356 -9.98 -24.65 -29.77
C GLU A 356 -10.25 -23.24 -30.31
N VAL A 357 -11.29 -22.56 -29.82
CA VAL A 357 -11.55 -21.15 -30.16
C VAL A 357 -10.38 -20.28 -29.72
N PHE A 358 -9.87 -20.48 -28.50
CA PHE A 358 -8.74 -19.73 -27.97
C PHE A 358 -7.47 -19.93 -28.81
N LYS A 359 -7.15 -21.18 -29.22
CA LYS A 359 -6.04 -21.44 -30.16
C LYS A 359 -6.20 -20.69 -31.46
N ALA A 360 -7.38 -20.75 -32.07
CA ALA A 360 -7.65 -20.07 -33.33
C ALA A 360 -7.53 -18.53 -33.20
N LYS A 361 -7.93 -17.94 -32.06
CA LYS A 361 -7.70 -16.52 -31.76
C LYS A 361 -6.22 -16.18 -31.59
N LEU A 362 -5.45 -17.00 -30.88
CA LEU A 362 -4.00 -16.82 -30.72
C LEU A 362 -3.23 -16.84 -32.05
N GLU A 363 -3.77 -17.54 -33.04
CA GLU A 363 -3.26 -17.60 -34.42
C GLU A 363 -3.80 -16.47 -35.32
N GLY A 364 -4.68 -15.61 -34.80
CA GLY A 364 -5.29 -14.50 -35.53
C GLY A 364 -6.38 -14.91 -36.53
N ARG A 365 -6.87 -16.15 -36.46
CA ARG A 365 -7.91 -16.68 -37.37
C ARG A 365 -9.32 -16.19 -37.02
N LEU A 366 -9.56 -15.79 -35.78
CA LEU A 366 -10.87 -15.36 -35.27
C LEU A 366 -10.75 -13.98 -34.61
N LYS A 367 -11.60 -13.04 -35.03
CA LYS A 367 -11.60 -11.63 -34.61
C LYS A 367 -12.94 -11.17 -34.05
N SER A 368 -14.04 -11.88 -34.29
CA SER A 368 -15.37 -11.52 -33.79
C SER A 368 -16.10 -12.68 -33.13
N LYS A 369 -17.13 -12.38 -32.34
CA LYS A 369 -17.97 -13.40 -31.69
C LYS A 369 -18.72 -14.25 -32.71
N GLU A 370 -19.13 -13.67 -33.83
CA GLU A 370 -19.82 -14.36 -34.93
C GLU A 370 -18.91 -15.38 -35.60
N GLU A 371 -17.63 -15.03 -35.80
CA GLU A 371 -16.60 -15.94 -36.32
C GLU A 371 -16.36 -17.10 -35.35
N GLU A 372 -16.26 -16.82 -34.04
CA GLU A 372 -16.14 -17.86 -33.01
C GLU A 372 -17.33 -18.84 -33.01
N ILE A 373 -18.56 -18.33 -33.10
CA ILE A 373 -19.77 -19.17 -33.15
C ILE A 373 -19.76 -20.04 -34.42
N SER A 374 -19.39 -19.45 -35.56
CA SER A 374 -19.32 -20.15 -36.84
C SER A 374 -18.26 -21.24 -36.83
N PHE A 375 -17.11 -20.96 -36.21
CA PHE A 375 -16.03 -21.91 -36.00
C PHE A 375 -16.47 -23.10 -35.15
N VAL A 376 -17.15 -22.86 -34.02
CA VAL A 376 -17.68 -23.94 -33.18
C VAL A 376 -18.73 -24.78 -33.93
N LYS A 377 -19.65 -24.17 -34.68
CA LYS A 377 -20.62 -24.90 -35.50
C LYS A 377 -19.94 -25.81 -36.52
N ASN A 378 -18.87 -25.36 -37.15
CA ASN A 378 -18.11 -26.16 -38.11
C ASN A 378 -17.44 -27.37 -37.45
N ILE A 379 -16.83 -27.19 -36.27
CA ILE A 379 -16.25 -28.32 -35.50
C ILE A 379 -17.33 -29.36 -35.18
N LEU A 380 -18.51 -28.91 -34.70
CA LEU A 380 -19.62 -29.79 -34.37
C LEU A 380 -20.19 -30.54 -35.57
N ARG A 381 -20.18 -29.93 -36.77
CA ARG A 381 -20.62 -30.57 -38.01
C ARG A 381 -19.68 -31.69 -38.42
N VAL A 382 -18.37 -31.41 -38.48
CA VAL A 382 -17.33 -32.38 -38.87
C VAL A 382 -17.26 -33.55 -37.87
N GLY A 383 -17.45 -33.30 -36.58
CA GLY A 383 -17.50 -34.36 -35.56
C GLY A 383 -18.69 -35.33 -35.71
N LYS A 384 -19.83 -34.86 -36.24
CA LYS A 384 -21.01 -35.71 -36.52
C LYS A 384 -20.84 -36.57 -37.78
N GLU A 385 -20.16 -36.05 -38.80
CA GLU A 385 -19.86 -36.78 -40.04
C GLU A 385 -18.88 -37.94 -39.77
N ASN A 386 -17.90 -37.76 -38.88
CA ASN A 386 -16.95 -38.82 -38.52
C ASN A 386 -17.51 -39.91 -37.58
N THR A 387 -18.63 -39.66 -36.89
CA THR A 387 -19.29 -40.63 -36.00
C THR A 387 -20.43 -41.39 -36.67
N SER A 388 -20.88 -40.96 -37.85
CA SER A 388 -21.93 -41.63 -38.65
C SER A 388 -21.37 -42.59 -39.72
N CYS A 389 -20.04 -42.76 -39.77
CA CYS A 389 -19.34 -43.63 -40.71
C CYS A 389 -18.69 -44.88 -40.04
N CYS A 390 -19.01 -45.15 -38.78
CA CYS A 390 -18.57 -46.34 -38.02
C CYS A 390 -19.73 -47.29 -37.71
#